data_AF-A0A9W9ZPC2-F1
#
_entry.id   AF-A0A9W9ZPC2-F1
#
_cell.length_a   1.000
_cell.length_b   1.000
_cell.length_c   1.000
_cell.angle_alpha   90.00
_cell.angle_beta   90.00
_cell.angle_gamma   90.00
#
_symmetry.space_group_name_H-M   'P 1'
#
loop_
_entity.id
_entity.type
_entity.pdbx_description
1 polymer ?
#
loop_
_entity_poly.entity_id
_entity_poly.type
_entity_poly.pdbx_seq_one_letter_code
_entity_poly.pdbx_strand_id
1 'polypeptide(L)'
;MATSFKKKGSRGRAVYPSGTRPSLHNNQLLISSGVPSMDNVIGGGIAVGTVLMVEEDTYGSYARQLSKYFLAEGVVSGHAVFLASAEPEPNNMLKDLPEQTDDKEIKHL
;
A
#
# COMPACT_ATOMS: atom_id res chain seq x y z
N MET A 1 -9.45 -46.48 -14.26
CA MET A 1 -8.61 -45.38 -14.77
C MET A 1 -8.53 -44.32 -13.69
N ALA A 2 -7.36 -44.06 -13.11
CA ALA A 2 -7.18 -43.07 -12.05
C ALA A 2 -6.25 -41.95 -12.55
N THR A 3 -6.68 -40.70 -12.43
CA THR A 3 -5.95 -39.54 -12.93
C THR A 3 -4.72 -39.26 -12.06
N SER A 4 -3.54 -39.32 -12.64
CA SER A 4 -2.22 -39.16 -11.98
C SER A 4 -1.84 -37.71 -11.68
N PHE A 5 -2.80 -36.83 -11.40
CA PHE A 5 -2.49 -35.45 -11.01
C PHE A 5 -1.98 -35.41 -9.57
N LYS A 6 -0.66 -35.55 -9.41
CA LYS A 6 0.02 -35.28 -8.14
C LYS A 6 0.11 -33.77 -7.96
N LYS A 7 -0.68 -33.20 -7.06
CA LYS A 7 -0.55 -31.81 -6.60
C LYS A 7 0.89 -31.62 -6.12
N LYS A 8 1.70 -30.87 -6.88
CA LYS A 8 3.09 -30.54 -6.52
C LYS A 8 3.05 -29.95 -5.10
N GLY A 9 3.73 -30.62 -4.17
CA GLY A 9 3.73 -30.28 -2.74
C GLY A 9 3.92 -28.79 -2.54
N SER A 10 3.26 -28.24 -1.52
CA SER A 10 3.27 -26.81 -1.20
C SER A 10 4.70 -26.29 -1.30
N ARG A 11 5.01 -25.59 -2.39
CA ARG A 11 6.26 -24.85 -2.52
C ARG A 11 6.34 -24.03 -1.25
N GLY A 12 7.46 -24.12 -0.52
CA GLY A 12 7.66 -23.38 0.72
C GLY A 12 7.09 -21.98 0.55
N ARG A 13 6.13 -21.63 1.40
CA ARG A 13 5.35 -20.39 1.27
C ARG A 13 6.39 -19.27 1.15
N ALA A 14 6.46 -18.63 -0.02
CA ALA A 14 7.40 -17.55 -0.24
C ALA A 14 7.14 -16.52 0.87
N VAL A 15 8.17 -16.26 1.69
CA VAL A 15 8.07 -15.33 2.79
C VAL A 15 8.25 -13.95 2.18
N TYR A 16 7.16 -13.21 2.10
CA TYR A 16 7.17 -11.83 1.67
C TYR A 16 7.24 -10.91 2.89
N PRO A 17 7.88 -9.72 2.78
CA PRO A 17 7.79 -8.70 3.82
C PRO A 17 6.33 -8.41 4.18
N SER A 18 6.06 -8.03 5.42
CA SER A 18 4.72 -7.61 5.87
C SER A 18 4.17 -6.50 4.97
N GLY A 19 2.86 -6.45 4.76
CA GLY A 19 2.23 -5.43 3.90
C GLY A 19 2.54 -5.54 2.40
N THR A 20 3.32 -6.54 1.94
CA THR A 20 3.61 -6.73 0.52
C THR A 20 2.79 -7.87 -0.09
N ARG A 21 2.39 -7.71 -1.35
CA ARG A 21 1.60 -8.71 -2.10
C ARG A 21 2.23 -8.92 -3.48
N PRO A 22 2.39 -10.16 -3.95
CA PRO A 22 2.88 -10.40 -5.30
C PRO A 22 1.83 -9.99 -6.34
N SER A 23 2.23 -9.17 -7.31
CA SER A 23 1.42 -8.85 -8.49
C SER A 23 1.15 -10.10 -9.32
N LEU A 24 -0.10 -10.23 -9.78
CA LEU A 24 -0.53 -11.33 -10.64
C LEU A 24 0.05 -11.23 -12.07
N HIS A 25 0.47 -10.03 -12.49
CA HIS A 25 0.87 -9.77 -13.87
C HIS A 25 2.37 -9.93 -14.10
N ASN A 26 3.20 -9.55 -13.13
CA ASN A 26 4.66 -9.49 -13.30
C ASN A 26 5.46 -10.08 -12.13
N ASN A 27 4.80 -10.70 -11.14
CA ASN A 27 5.42 -11.22 -9.91
C ASN A 27 6.25 -10.19 -9.13
N GLN A 28 6.10 -8.89 -9.40
CA GLN A 28 6.72 -7.85 -8.58
C GLN A 28 5.98 -7.73 -7.26
N LEU A 29 6.69 -7.32 -6.21
CA LEU A 29 6.06 -7.02 -4.93
C LEU A 29 5.40 -5.66 -5.02
N LEU A 30 4.12 -5.61 -4.64
CA LEU A 30 3.34 -4.40 -4.51
C LEU A 30 3.14 -4.08 -3.03
N ILE A 31 3.12 -2.80 -2.71
CA ILE A 31 2.65 -2.23 -1.44
C ILE A 31 1.38 -1.42 -1.71
N SER A 32 0.50 -1.33 -0.71
CA SER A 32 -0.68 -0.47 -0.82
C SER A 32 -0.27 1.00 -0.75
N SER A 33 -1.01 1.86 -1.43
CA SER A 33 -0.91 3.30 -1.26
C SER A 33 -1.63 3.84 -0.02
N GLY A 34 -2.35 2.97 0.71
CA GLY A 34 -3.28 3.35 1.77
C GLY A 34 -4.66 3.80 1.25
N VAL A 35 -4.86 3.85 -0.07
CA VAL A 35 -6.15 4.20 -0.70
C VAL A 35 -6.58 3.09 -1.66
N PRO A 36 -7.56 2.24 -1.28
CA PRO A 36 -7.95 1.08 -2.09
C PRO A 36 -8.42 1.42 -3.51
N SER A 37 -9.11 2.57 -3.68
CA SER A 37 -9.56 3.02 -4.99
C SER A 37 -8.38 3.40 -5.90
N MET A 38 -7.32 4.00 -5.35
CA MET A 38 -6.12 4.34 -6.10
C MET A 38 -5.34 3.09 -6.46
N ASP A 39 -5.16 2.16 -5.52
CA ASP A 39 -4.48 0.89 -5.77
C ASP A 39 -5.13 0.15 -6.93
N ASN A 40 -6.46 0.08 -6.98
CA ASN A 40 -7.18 -0.55 -8.09
C ASN A 40 -6.91 0.12 -9.44
N VAL A 41 -6.82 1.46 -9.48
CA VAL A 41 -6.55 2.23 -10.71
C VAL A 41 -5.13 2.01 -11.21
N ILE A 42 -4.14 1.92 -10.32
CA ILE A 42 -2.72 1.78 -10.69
C ILE A 42 -2.26 0.32 -10.89
N GLY A 43 -3.18 -0.65 -10.82
CA GLY A 43 -2.88 -2.06 -11.08
C GLY A 43 -2.61 -2.90 -9.82
N GLY A 44 -3.21 -2.53 -8.70
CA GLY A 44 -3.21 -3.26 -7.43
C GLY A 44 -2.27 -2.71 -6.35
N GLY A 45 -1.60 -1.58 -6.60
CA GLY A 45 -0.70 -0.92 -5.66
C GLY A 45 0.60 -0.41 -6.30
N ILE A 46 1.52 0.03 -5.46
CA ILE A 46 2.81 0.62 -5.85
C ILE A 46 3.87 -0.47 -5.85
N ALA A 47 4.66 -0.59 -6.92
CA ALA A 47 5.73 -1.58 -7.00
C ALA A 47 6.91 -1.22 -6.10
N VAL A 48 7.43 -2.21 -5.36
CA VAL A 48 8.60 -2.04 -4.50
C VAL A 48 9.83 -1.67 -5.33
N GLY A 49 10.61 -0.69 -4.86
CA GLY A 49 11.79 -0.19 -5.58
C GLY A 49 11.48 0.84 -6.66
N THR A 50 10.27 1.38 -6.69
CA THR A 50 9.87 2.45 -7.61
C THR A 50 9.68 3.78 -6.89
N VAL A 51 9.59 4.86 -7.67
CA VAL A 51 9.26 6.21 -7.19
C VAL A 51 7.89 6.59 -7.74
N LEU A 52 6.97 6.94 -6.83
CA LEU A 52 5.67 7.50 -7.17
C LEU A 52 5.72 9.02 -6.97
N MET A 53 5.28 9.77 -7.98
CA MET A 53 5.15 11.22 -7.91
C MET A 53 3.67 11.59 -8.07
N VAL A 54 3.19 12.46 -7.19
CA VAL A 54 1.82 13.01 -7.25
C VAL A 54 1.93 14.50 -7.51
N GLU A 55 1.37 14.94 -8.63
CA GLU A 55 1.27 16.35 -8.99
C GLU A 55 -0.09 16.90 -8.53
N GLU A 56 -0.09 18.08 -7.93
CA GLU A 56 -1.31 18.79 -7.55
C GLU A 56 -1.55 20.00 -8.46
N ASP A 57 -2.83 20.24 -8.74
CA ASP A 57 -3.27 21.50 -9.34
C ASP A 57 -3.24 22.64 -8.30
N THR A 58 -3.44 23.86 -8.77
CA THR A 58 -3.37 25.15 -8.06
C THR A 58 -4.22 25.24 -6.79
N TYR A 59 -5.31 24.47 -6.70
CA TYR A 59 -6.17 24.39 -5.50
C TYR A 59 -5.78 23.23 -4.55
N GLY A 60 -4.62 22.63 -4.80
CA GLY A 60 -4.06 21.38 -4.26
C GLY A 60 -4.33 21.11 -2.79
N SER A 61 -5.12 20.07 -2.54
CA SER A 61 -5.53 19.64 -1.20
C SER A 61 -5.36 18.12 -0.97
N TYR A 62 -4.95 17.34 -1.97
CA TYR A 62 -5.08 15.88 -1.96
C TYR A 62 -3.75 15.11 -1.94
N ALA A 63 -2.66 15.60 -2.53
CA ALA A 63 -1.36 14.92 -2.48
C ALA A 63 -0.81 14.86 -1.06
N ARG A 64 -1.05 15.90 -0.25
CA ARG A 64 -0.77 15.85 1.19
C ARG A 64 -1.54 14.72 1.86
N GLN A 65 -2.83 14.57 1.53
CA GLN A 65 -3.66 13.52 2.11
C GLN A 65 -3.24 12.12 1.64
N LEU A 66 -2.92 11.95 0.35
CA LEU A 66 -2.36 10.72 -0.21
C LEU A 66 -1.03 10.35 0.46
N SER A 67 -0.17 11.34 0.71
CA SER A 67 1.09 11.15 1.43
C SER A 67 0.83 10.64 2.85
N LYS A 68 -0.15 11.21 3.58
CA LYS A 68 -0.53 10.72 4.91
C LYS A 68 -1.03 9.28 4.87
N TYR A 69 -1.88 8.91 3.90
CA TYR A 69 -2.34 7.53 3.76
C TYR A 69 -1.19 6.57 3.50
N PHE A 70 -0.24 6.95 2.63
CA PHE A 70 0.94 6.14 2.36
C PHE A 70 1.82 5.96 3.60
N LEU A 71 2.02 7.03 4.38
CA LEU A 71 2.78 6.95 5.64
C LEU A 71 2.07 6.07 6.67
N ALA A 72 0.76 6.23 6.84
CA ALA A 72 -0.03 5.44 7.78
C ALA A 72 -0.03 3.95 7.41
N GLU A 73 -0.22 3.62 6.14
CA GLU A 73 -0.14 2.24 5.62
C GLU A 73 1.23 1.62 5.88
N GLY A 74 2.31 2.39 5.68
CA GLY A 74 3.67 1.97 6.00
C GLY A 74 3.86 1.67 7.50
N VAL A 75 3.32 2.51 8.38
CA VAL A 75 3.38 2.30 9.84
C VAL A 75 2.60 1.04 10.25
N VAL A 76 1.38 0.87 9.75
CA VAL A 76 0.53 -0.32 9.99
C VAL A 76 1.21 -1.59 9.49
N SER A 77 1.85 -1.52 8.33
CA SER A 77 2.59 -2.64 7.73
C SER A 77 3.91 -2.97 8.45
N GLY A 78 4.33 -2.15 9.42
CA GLY A 78 5.61 -2.30 10.13
C GLY A 78 6.82 -1.95 9.28
N HIS A 79 6.66 -1.10 8.26
CA HIS A 79 7.76 -0.61 7.43
C HIS A 79 8.51 0.52 8.13
N ALA A 80 9.80 0.66 7.80
CA ALA A 80 10.55 1.85 8.18
C ALA A 80 10.11 3.02 7.29
N VAL A 81 9.56 4.06 7.91
CA VAL A 81 9.02 5.23 7.21
C VAL A 81 9.94 6.43 7.44
N PHE A 82 10.20 7.19 6.38
CA PHE A 82 10.97 8.42 6.42
C PHE A 82 10.15 9.57 5.80
N LEU A 83 9.99 10.65 6.56
CA LEU A 83 9.33 11.87 6.10
C LEU A 83 10.36 12.97 5.89
N ALA A 84 10.60 13.33 4.62
CA ALA A 84 11.23 14.59 4.26
C ALA A 84 10.15 15.56 3.77
N SER A 85 10.10 16.73 4.37
CA SER A 85 9.18 17.80 3.97
C SER A 85 9.91 19.13 3.89
N ALA A 86 9.51 19.95 2.93
CA ALA A 86 9.96 21.34 2.82
C ALA A 86 9.15 22.28 3.72
N GLU A 87 8.15 21.75 4.44
CA GLU A 87 7.30 22.55 5.32
C GLU A 87 7.99 22.96 6.62
N PRO A 88 7.56 24.08 7.25
CA PRO A 88 8.15 24.56 8.49
C PRO A 88 8.05 23.55 9.65
N GLU A 89 6.94 22.80 9.71
CA GLU A 89 6.65 21.85 10.79
C GLU A 89 6.24 20.46 10.26
N PRO A 90 7.20 19.62 9.83
CA PRO A 90 6.90 18.28 9.31
C PRO A 90 6.18 17.37 10.31
N ASN A 91 6.43 17.58 11.61
CA ASN A 91 5.84 16.78 12.67
C ASN A 91 4.31 16.90 12.75
N ASN A 92 3.72 17.97 12.20
CA ASN A 92 2.26 18.11 12.19
C ASN A 92 1.61 17.08 11.28
N MET A 93 2.26 16.70 10.17
CA MET A 93 1.77 15.61 9.32
C MET A 93 1.79 14.26 10.04
N LEU A 94 2.81 14.00 10.86
CA LEU A 94 2.94 12.73 11.61
C LEU A 94 1.92 12.62 12.77
N LYS A 95 1.53 13.76 13.36
CA LYS A 95 0.51 13.80 14.42
C LYS A 95 -0.91 13.60 13.89
N ASP A 96 -1.12 13.91 12.62
CA ASP A 96 -2.42 13.91 11.95
C ASP A 96 -2.50 12.78 10.90
N LEU A 97 -1.90 11.63 11.22
CA LEU A 97 -2.03 10.42 10.40
C LEU A 97 -3.40 9.77 10.62
N PRO A 98 -4.03 9.27 9.54
CA PRO A 98 -5.29 8.56 9.64
C PRO A 98 -5.14 7.27 10.44
N GLU A 99 -6.18 6.90 11.17
CA GLU A 99 -6.26 5.64 11.91
C GLU A 99 -6.68 4.49 10.98
N GLN A 100 -6.22 3.28 11.30
CA GLN A 100 -6.59 2.09 10.57
C GLN A 100 -8.07 1.77 10.81
N THR A 101 -8.83 1.58 9.73
CA THR A 101 -10.25 1.19 9.82
C THR A 101 -10.39 -0.32 9.62
N ASP A 102 -11.27 -0.95 10.41
CA ASP A 102 -11.58 -2.37 10.24
C ASP A 102 -12.56 -2.59 9.07
N ASP A 103 -12.29 -3.57 8.20
CA ASP A 103 -13.15 -3.96 7.07
C ASP A 103 -14.59 -4.36 7.46
N LYS A 104 -14.90 -4.46 8.75
CA LYS A 104 -16.22 -4.86 9.26
C LYS A 104 -17.28 -3.76 9.13
N GLU A 105 -16.89 -2.49 9.00
CA GLU A 105 -17.84 -1.37 8.99
C GLU A 105 -18.41 -1.03 7.60
N ILE A 106 -17.84 -1.55 6.50
CA ILE A 106 -18.26 -1.19 5.13
C ILE A 106 -19.48 -2.01 4.64
N LYS A 107 -20.07 -2.89 5.47
CA LYS A 107 -21.21 -3.75 5.06
C LYS A 107 -22.59 -3.06 5.05
N HIS A 108 -22.67 -1.76 5.31
CA HIS A 108 -23.92 -1.01 5.35
C HIS A 108 -23.90 0.24 4.47
N LEU A 109 -23.55 0.08 3.19
CA LEU A 109 -23.96 0.94 2.08
C LEU A 109 -24.25 0.06 0.86
#